data_AF-A0ABD1FB43-F1
#
_entry.id   AF-A0ABD1FB43-F1
#
_cell.length_a   1.000
_cell.length_b   1.000
_cell.length_c   1.000
_cell.angle_alpha   90.00
_cell.angle_beta   90.00
_cell.angle_gamma   90.00
#
_symmetry.space_group_name_H-M   'P 1'
#
loop_
_entity.id
_entity.type
_entity.pdbx_description
1 polymer ?
#
loop_
_entity_poly.entity_id
_entity_poly.type
_entity_poly.pdbx_seq_one_letter_code
_entity_poly.pdbx_strand_id
1 'polypeptide(L)'
;MESNLENSELIFTKVSYKRKRKFKKNGKNTQDLTKNLFENYGFFDADKIMKKILEAKADLLESEFFNSIAIPLNEALTHIDNHKFSKIICLGLGRVSESKVSCHQMALLLCLKEIFDIEVYVSDPMFTDNDLFLLKYLKVQVDRSNVEENLQLYEVFNDTAIHVFHPERLESLYVNFWEDNDEPKYLDCDLEFISNKV
;
A
#
# COMPACT_ATOMS: atom_id res chain seq x y z
N MET A 1 59.57 -12.20 -2.36
CA MET A 1 58.26 -12.10 -3.01
C MET A 1 57.27 -11.74 -1.92
N GLU A 2 57.11 -10.45 -1.68
CA GLU A 2 56.10 -9.93 -0.75
C GLU A 2 55.28 -8.90 -1.51
N SER A 3 54.01 -9.26 -1.72
CA SER A 3 52.98 -8.47 -2.39
C SER A 3 52.34 -7.52 -1.38
N ASN A 4 52.61 -6.22 -1.51
CA ASN A 4 51.84 -5.19 -0.81
C ASN A 4 50.57 -4.90 -1.62
N LEU A 5 49.44 -5.39 -1.13
CA LEU A 5 48.12 -5.10 -1.67
C LEU A 5 47.63 -3.79 -1.05
N GLU A 6 47.36 -2.81 -1.91
CA GLU A 6 46.84 -1.48 -1.59
C GLU A 6 45.52 -1.54 -0.81
N ASN A 7 45.50 -0.85 0.34
CA ASN A 7 44.27 -0.47 1.04
C ASN A 7 43.50 0.54 0.19
N SER A 8 42.43 0.10 -0.47
CA SER A 8 41.43 1.00 -1.06
C SER A 8 40.43 1.43 0.02
N GLU A 9 40.68 2.57 0.64
CA GLU A 9 39.69 3.27 1.45
C GLU A 9 38.46 3.61 0.58
N LEU A 10 37.30 3.04 0.92
CA LEU A 10 36.02 3.39 0.33
C LEU A 10 35.64 4.81 0.74
N ILE A 11 35.92 5.78 -0.14
CA ILE A 11 35.54 7.18 0.03
C ILE A 11 34.03 7.31 -0.18
N PHE A 12 33.27 7.52 0.91
CA PHE A 12 31.86 7.89 0.81
C PHE A 12 31.71 9.37 0.46
N THR A 13 31.04 9.65 -0.66
CA THR A 13 30.74 11.02 -1.09
C THR A 13 29.40 11.48 -0.54
N LYS A 14 29.41 12.51 0.31
CA LYS A 14 28.19 13.19 0.79
C LYS A 14 27.54 13.96 -0.36
N VAL A 15 26.44 13.44 -0.91
CA VAL A 15 25.62 14.16 -1.89
C VAL A 15 24.56 15.01 -1.19
N SER A 16 24.49 16.30 -1.55
CA SER A 16 23.43 17.21 -1.09
C SER A 16 22.53 17.59 -2.26
N TYR A 17 21.23 17.32 -2.13
CA TYR A 17 20.25 17.69 -3.14
C TYR A 17 19.94 19.19 -3.07
N LYS A 18 20.24 19.93 -4.15
CA LYS A 18 19.75 21.31 -4.34
C LYS A 18 18.25 21.28 -4.68
N ARG A 19 17.39 21.74 -3.76
CA ARG A 19 15.97 21.98 -4.04
C ARG A 19 15.83 23.05 -5.13
N LYS A 20 15.26 22.69 -6.28
CA LYS A 20 14.81 23.66 -7.30
C LYS A 20 13.65 24.49 -6.73
N ARG A 21 13.74 25.82 -6.86
CA ARG A 21 12.67 26.76 -6.46
C ARG A 21 11.40 26.49 -7.27
N LYS A 22 10.25 26.37 -6.59
CA LYS A 22 8.93 26.19 -7.22
C LYS A 22 8.53 27.47 -7.97
N PHE A 23 8.17 27.32 -9.25
CA PHE A 23 7.51 28.37 -10.03
C PHE A 23 6.10 28.61 -9.48
N LYS A 24 5.72 29.88 -9.31
CA LYS A 24 4.38 30.30 -8.87
C LYS A 24 3.43 30.19 -10.08
N LYS A 25 2.42 29.31 -10.02
CA LYS A 25 1.33 29.27 -11.01
C LYS A 25 0.05 29.84 -10.38
N ASN A 26 -0.54 30.82 -11.08
CA ASN A 26 -1.81 31.45 -10.74
C ASN A 26 -2.97 30.47 -10.89
N GLY A 27 -3.94 30.59 -9.98
CA GLY A 27 -5.02 29.64 -9.76
C GLY A 27 -6.08 29.58 -10.85
N LYS A 28 -6.83 28.47 -10.83
CA LYS A 28 -8.19 28.38 -11.36
C LYS A 28 -9.07 27.68 -10.31
N ASN A 29 -10.23 28.27 -10.07
CA ASN A 29 -11.14 28.03 -8.95
C ASN A 29 -11.65 26.59 -8.88
N THR A 30 -11.41 25.98 -7.71
CA THR A 30 -12.04 24.74 -7.22
C THR A 30 -12.54 24.97 -5.78
N GLN A 31 -13.00 26.19 -5.48
CA GLN A 31 -13.27 26.64 -4.10
C GLN A 31 -14.73 26.49 -3.62
N ASP A 32 -15.68 26.01 -4.43
CA ASP A 32 -17.11 26.08 -4.06
C ASP A 32 -17.76 24.77 -3.59
N LEU A 33 -17.14 23.61 -3.77
CA LEU A 33 -17.72 22.34 -3.31
C LEU A 33 -17.25 21.92 -1.91
N THR A 34 -16.08 22.42 -1.49
CA THR A 34 -15.43 22.01 -0.25
C THR A 34 -16.02 22.76 0.95
N LYS A 35 -16.29 24.06 0.81
CA LYS A 35 -16.61 24.96 1.93
C LYS A 35 -17.79 24.55 2.81
N ASN A 36 -18.82 23.90 2.26
CA ASN A 36 -20.00 23.49 3.02
C ASN A 36 -19.84 22.17 3.81
N LEU A 37 -18.77 21.41 3.60
CA LEU A 37 -18.54 20.13 4.29
C LEU A 37 -17.61 20.24 5.51
N PHE A 38 -16.88 21.34 5.67
CA PHE A 38 -15.75 21.47 6.63
C PHE A 38 -16.05 22.24 7.92
N GLU A 39 -17.29 22.64 8.19
CA GLU A 39 -17.59 23.50 9.35
C GLU A 39 -17.47 22.81 10.72
N ASN A 40 -17.36 21.47 10.79
CA ASN A 40 -17.41 20.73 12.07
C ASN A 40 -16.14 19.94 12.46
N TYR A 41 -15.07 19.98 11.67
CA TYR A 41 -13.84 19.24 12.00
C TYR A 41 -12.67 20.21 12.12
N GLY A 42 -12.12 20.36 13.33
CA GLY A 42 -11.04 21.30 13.63
C GLY A 42 -9.88 21.17 12.64
N PHE A 43 -9.43 22.29 12.05
CA PHE A 43 -8.37 22.44 11.04
C PHE A 43 -7.98 21.17 10.25
N PHE A 44 -8.97 20.47 9.69
CA PHE A 44 -8.74 19.36 8.78
C PHE A 44 -8.63 19.92 7.36
N ASP A 45 -7.39 20.09 6.90
CA ASP A 45 -7.10 20.56 5.54
C ASP A 45 -7.20 19.39 4.55
N ALA A 46 -8.45 19.01 4.27
CA ALA A 46 -8.76 17.93 3.32
C ALA A 46 -8.18 18.21 1.94
N ASP A 47 -8.15 19.47 1.51
CA ASP A 47 -7.60 19.88 0.22
C ASP A 47 -6.12 19.54 0.11
N LYS A 48 -5.36 19.82 1.16
CA LYS A 48 -3.93 19.46 1.22
C LYS A 48 -3.72 17.95 1.20
N ILE A 49 -4.53 17.19 1.93
CA ILE A 49 -4.39 15.71 1.97
C ILE A 49 -4.80 15.12 0.63
N MET A 50 -5.92 15.56 0.06
CA MET A 50 -6.38 15.17 -1.27
C MET A 50 -5.32 15.44 -2.32
N LYS A 51 -4.71 16.64 -2.28
CA LYS A 51 -3.61 16.98 -3.17
C LYS A 51 -2.43 16.01 -3.04
N LYS A 52 -2.04 15.62 -1.82
CA LYS A 52 -0.97 14.63 -1.62
C LYS A 52 -1.34 13.27 -2.20
N ILE A 53 -2.58 12.81 -2.02
CA ILE A 53 -3.05 11.53 -2.56
C ILE A 53 -3.03 11.57 -4.08
N LEU A 54 -3.51 12.65 -4.70
CA LEU A 54 -3.51 12.80 -6.16
C LEU A 54 -2.10 12.92 -6.73
N GLU A 55 -1.19 13.64 -6.05
CA GLU A 55 0.22 13.68 -6.41
C GLU A 55 0.86 12.29 -6.33
N ALA A 56 0.66 11.57 -5.22
CA ALA A 56 1.17 10.21 -5.04
C ALA A 56 0.60 9.24 -6.09
N LYS A 57 -0.68 9.39 -6.44
CA LYS A 57 -1.35 8.60 -7.48
C LYS A 57 -0.73 8.85 -8.85
N ALA A 58 -0.50 10.11 -9.21
CA ALA A 58 0.14 10.47 -10.47
C ALA A 58 1.58 9.93 -10.55
N ASP A 59 2.36 10.08 -9.48
CA ASP A 59 3.73 9.55 -9.40
C ASP A 59 3.73 8.01 -9.50
N LEU A 60 2.75 7.35 -8.89
CA LEU A 60 2.63 5.89 -8.90
C LEU A 60 2.29 5.34 -10.29
N LEU A 61 1.32 5.94 -11.00
CA LEU A 61 0.91 5.49 -12.34
C LEU A 61 2.07 5.48 -13.35
N GLU A 62 3.03 6.39 -13.20
CA GLU A 62 4.21 6.49 -14.06
C GLU A 62 5.39 5.63 -13.58
N SER A 63 5.23 4.89 -12.47
CA SER A 63 6.32 4.14 -11.85
C SER A 63 6.43 2.70 -12.37
N GLU A 64 7.67 2.19 -12.44
CA GLU A 64 7.91 0.77 -12.73
C GLU A 64 7.28 -0.16 -11.69
N PHE A 65 7.21 0.28 -10.42
CA PHE A 65 6.56 -0.44 -9.34
C PHE A 65 5.06 -0.68 -9.60
N PHE A 66 4.36 0.30 -10.16
CA PHE A 66 2.95 0.12 -10.50
C PHE A 66 2.79 -0.89 -11.65
N ASN A 67 3.65 -0.82 -12.66
CA ASN A 67 3.66 -1.81 -13.75
C ASN A 67 3.96 -3.22 -13.23
N SER A 68 4.87 -3.37 -12.27
CA SER A 68 5.17 -4.67 -11.65
C SER A 68 4.01 -5.26 -10.85
N ILE A 69 2.98 -4.47 -10.53
CA ILE A 69 1.73 -4.94 -9.90
C ILE A 69 0.63 -5.16 -10.95
N ALA A 70 0.37 -4.14 -11.78
CA ALA A 70 -0.77 -4.12 -12.68
C ALA A 70 -0.68 -5.18 -13.77
N ILE A 71 0.51 -5.43 -14.33
CA ILE A 71 0.71 -6.40 -15.40
C ILE A 71 0.46 -7.84 -14.89
N PRO A 72 1.16 -8.33 -13.85
CA PRO A 72 0.92 -9.70 -13.37
C PRO A 72 -0.48 -9.91 -12.82
N LEU A 73 -1.07 -8.89 -12.18
CA LEU A 73 -2.45 -8.97 -11.69
C LEU A 73 -3.43 -9.11 -12.86
N ASN A 74 -3.29 -8.30 -13.91
CA ASN A 74 -4.14 -8.41 -15.09
C ASN A 74 -3.98 -9.78 -15.77
N GLU A 75 -2.76 -10.28 -15.91
CA GLU A 75 -2.50 -11.64 -16.44
C GLU A 75 -3.17 -12.72 -15.58
N ALA A 76 -3.00 -12.69 -14.27
CA ALA A 76 -3.63 -13.65 -13.36
C ALA A 76 -5.16 -13.64 -13.50
N LEU A 77 -5.77 -12.46 -13.63
CA LEU A 77 -7.22 -12.32 -13.82
C LEU A 77 -7.70 -12.86 -15.17
N THR A 78 -6.88 -12.80 -16.23
CA THR A 78 -7.25 -13.42 -17.51
C THR A 78 -7.24 -14.95 -17.46
N HIS A 79 -6.44 -15.55 -16.57
CA HIS A 79 -6.34 -17.00 -16.41
C HIS A 79 -7.39 -17.59 -15.46
N ILE A 80 -7.89 -16.80 -14.52
CA ILE A 80 -9.02 -17.19 -13.66
C ILE A 80 -10.28 -17.04 -14.52
N ASP A 81 -10.92 -18.14 -14.88
CA ASP A 81 -12.09 -18.29 -15.77
C ASP A 81 -13.37 -17.54 -15.31
N ASN A 82 -13.22 -16.63 -14.33
CA ASN A 82 -14.25 -15.80 -13.75
C ASN A 82 -13.91 -14.34 -14.03
N HIS A 83 -14.43 -13.81 -15.13
CA HIS A 83 -14.13 -12.47 -15.70
C HIS A 83 -14.47 -11.25 -14.81
N LYS A 84 -14.70 -11.42 -13.50
CA LYS A 84 -15.12 -10.31 -12.64
C LYS A 84 -14.35 -10.31 -11.34
N PHE A 85 -13.37 -9.41 -11.32
CA PHE A 85 -12.90 -8.82 -10.09
C PHE A 85 -14.11 -8.21 -9.37
N SER A 86 -14.50 -8.78 -8.22
CA SER A 86 -15.74 -8.39 -7.55
C SER A 86 -15.55 -7.18 -6.65
N LYS A 87 -14.44 -7.15 -5.90
CA LYS A 87 -14.07 -6.08 -4.97
C LYS A 87 -12.61 -6.22 -4.54
N ILE A 88 -12.00 -5.10 -4.16
CA ILE A 88 -10.74 -5.08 -3.38
C ILE A 88 -11.11 -4.95 -1.91
N ILE A 89 -10.44 -5.73 -1.06
CA ILE A 89 -10.45 -5.54 0.39
C ILE A 89 -9.01 -5.26 0.83
N CYS A 90 -8.78 -4.10 1.44
CA CYS A 90 -7.48 -3.73 2.02
C CYS A 90 -7.59 -3.73 3.54
N LEU A 91 -6.80 -4.59 4.16
CA LEU A 91 -6.66 -4.68 5.61
C LEU A 91 -5.38 -3.95 6.01
N GLY A 92 -5.43 -3.13 7.07
CA GLY A 92 -4.22 -2.46 7.56
C GLY A 92 -3.80 -1.22 6.75
N LEU A 93 -4.75 -0.41 6.26
CA LEU A 93 -4.43 0.78 5.46
C LEU A 93 -3.70 1.89 6.25
N GLY A 94 -3.91 1.94 7.55
CA GLY A 94 -3.40 2.95 8.47
C GLY A 94 -4.06 4.33 8.34
N ARG A 95 -3.44 5.33 8.97
CA ARG A 95 -3.95 6.72 9.04
C ARG A 95 -3.64 7.49 7.76
N VAL A 96 -4.53 7.42 6.78
CA VAL A 96 -4.36 8.06 5.47
C VAL A 96 -4.13 9.58 5.57
N SER A 97 -4.77 10.24 6.53
CA SER A 97 -4.65 11.68 6.76
C SER A 97 -3.31 12.09 7.39
N GLU A 98 -2.62 11.18 8.09
CA GLU A 98 -1.43 11.48 8.90
C GLU A 98 -0.15 10.83 8.37
N SER A 99 -0.26 9.66 7.72
CA SER A 99 0.88 8.85 7.30
C SER A 99 1.17 8.98 5.81
N LYS A 100 2.44 9.24 5.48
CA LYS A 100 2.89 9.21 4.08
C LYS A 100 2.73 7.82 3.47
N VAL A 101 2.96 6.75 4.24
CA VAL A 101 2.82 5.36 3.76
C VAL A 101 1.37 5.07 3.41
N SER A 102 0.44 5.33 4.34
CA SER A 102 -1.01 5.16 4.12
C SER A 102 -1.54 6.02 2.97
N CYS A 103 -0.94 7.20 2.74
CA CYS A 103 -1.23 8.02 1.57
C CYS A 103 -0.83 7.35 0.25
N HIS A 104 0.30 6.64 0.18
CA HIS A 104 0.71 5.91 -1.03
C HIS A 104 -0.08 4.63 -1.20
N GLN A 105 -0.38 3.92 -0.10
CA GLN A 105 -1.29 2.76 -0.13
C GLN A 105 -2.68 3.15 -0.64
N MET A 106 -3.24 4.27 -0.16
CA MET A 106 -4.49 4.84 -0.68
C MET A 106 -4.38 5.17 -2.18
N ALA A 107 -3.28 5.80 -2.61
CA ALA A 107 -3.06 6.12 -4.00
C ALA A 107 -3.06 4.85 -4.90
N LEU A 108 -2.40 3.78 -4.47
CA LEU A 108 -2.43 2.49 -5.14
C LEU A 108 -3.85 1.93 -5.25
N LEU A 109 -4.61 1.93 -4.14
CA LEU A 109 -6.00 1.47 -4.14
C LEU A 109 -6.87 2.27 -5.12
N LEU A 110 -6.68 3.59 -5.21
CA LEU A 110 -7.41 4.42 -6.17
C LEU A 110 -7.01 4.15 -7.62
N CYS A 111 -5.73 3.87 -7.90
CA CYS A 111 -5.31 3.43 -9.22
C CYS A 111 -6.00 2.12 -9.61
N LEU A 112 -5.97 1.11 -8.75
CA LEU A 112 -6.59 -0.19 -9.00
C LEU A 112 -8.11 -0.08 -9.14
N LYS A 113 -8.76 0.71 -8.27
CA LYS A 113 -10.19 1.03 -8.32
C LYS A 113 -10.61 1.52 -9.71
N GLU A 114 -9.84 2.43 -10.29
CA GLU A 114 -10.15 3.04 -11.57
C GLU A 114 -9.80 2.14 -12.76
N ILE A 115 -8.66 1.44 -12.72
CA ILE A 115 -8.25 0.56 -13.82
C ILE A 115 -9.18 -0.62 -13.97
N PHE A 116 -9.60 -1.22 -12.86
CA PHE A 116 -10.44 -2.42 -12.87
C PHE A 116 -11.94 -2.11 -12.72
N ASP A 117 -12.33 -0.85 -12.52
CA ASP A 117 -13.71 -0.41 -12.29
C ASP A 117 -14.43 -1.21 -11.19
N ILE A 118 -13.86 -1.20 -9.99
CA ILE A 118 -14.27 -2.07 -8.88
C ILE A 118 -14.44 -1.33 -7.57
N GLU A 119 -15.24 -1.90 -6.68
CA GLU A 119 -15.39 -1.38 -5.33
C GLU A 119 -14.17 -1.70 -4.48
N VAL A 120 -13.78 -0.75 -3.63
CA VAL A 120 -12.69 -0.90 -2.67
C VAL A 120 -13.27 -0.76 -1.28
N TYR A 121 -12.95 -1.74 -0.44
CA TYR A 121 -13.28 -1.81 0.96
C TYR A 121 -11.99 -1.72 1.76
N VAL A 122 -11.97 -0.93 2.81
CA VAL A 122 -10.80 -0.75 3.67
C VAL A 122 -11.16 -1.00 5.12
N SER A 123 -10.24 -1.61 5.86
CA SER A 123 -10.38 -1.85 7.28
C SER A 123 -9.07 -1.54 7.99
N ASP A 124 -9.13 -0.70 9.02
CA ASP A 124 -8.01 -0.46 9.90
C ASP A 124 -8.51 0.05 11.26
N PRO A 125 -8.08 -0.54 12.40
CA PRO A 125 -8.44 -0.05 13.72
C PRO A 125 -7.90 1.35 14.03
N MET A 126 -6.91 1.83 13.27
CA MET A 126 -6.25 3.12 13.47
C MET A 126 -6.97 4.29 12.78
N PHE A 127 -8.06 4.06 12.03
CA PHE A 127 -8.79 5.14 11.37
C PHE A 127 -9.30 6.19 12.36
N THR A 128 -8.99 7.45 12.05
CA THR A 128 -9.53 8.64 12.72
C THR A 128 -10.81 9.12 12.02
N ASP A 129 -11.56 10.03 12.64
CA ASP A 129 -12.74 10.65 12.00
C ASP A 129 -12.37 11.36 10.68
N ASN A 130 -11.18 11.95 10.62
CA ASN A 130 -10.62 12.57 9.43
C ASN A 130 -10.41 11.55 8.30
N ASP A 131 -9.91 10.36 8.63
CA ASP A 131 -9.74 9.27 7.66
C ASP A 131 -11.10 8.80 7.13
N LEU A 132 -12.08 8.58 8.03
CA LEU A 132 -13.43 8.16 7.66
C LEU A 132 -14.12 9.18 6.75
N PHE A 133 -13.97 10.47 7.04
CA PHE A 133 -14.46 11.55 6.19
C PHE A 133 -13.81 11.50 4.79
N LEU A 134 -12.49 11.36 4.74
CA LEU A 134 -11.73 11.32 3.49
C LEU A 134 -12.12 10.10 2.63
N LEU A 135 -12.25 8.93 3.25
CA LEU A 135 -12.66 7.68 2.61
C LEU A 135 -14.06 7.80 1.99
N LYS A 136 -15.01 8.38 2.72
CA LYS A 136 -16.35 8.67 2.22
C LYS A 136 -16.30 9.59 0.99
N TYR A 137 -15.49 10.64 1.05
CA TYR A 137 -15.33 11.58 -0.07
C TYR A 137 -14.71 10.89 -1.31
N LEU A 138 -13.75 9.99 -1.10
CA LEU A 138 -13.09 9.20 -2.14
C LEU A 138 -13.95 8.03 -2.67
N LYS A 139 -15.17 7.83 -2.15
CA LYS A 139 -16.05 6.68 -2.48
C LYS A 139 -15.35 5.34 -2.25
N VAL A 140 -14.62 5.25 -1.15
CA VAL A 140 -14.02 4.02 -0.63
C VAL A 140 -14.85 3.57 0.57
N GLN A 141 -15.25 2.30 0.57
CA GLN A 141 -16.12 1.74 1.61
C GLN A 141 -15.28 1.32 2.81
N VAL A 142 -15.84 1.45 4.01
CA VAL A 142 -15.19 0.99 5.23
C VAL A 142 -15.86 -0.31 5.66
N ASP A 143 -15.09 -1.40 5.70
CA ASP A 143 -15.56 -2.70 6.17
C ASP A 143 -15.04 -2.94 7.59
N ARG A 144 -15.95 -3.14 8.53
CA ARG A 144 -15.63 -3.40 9.95
C ARG A 144 -15.82 -4.87 10.34
N SER A 145 -16.29 -5.74 9.43
CA SER A 145 -16.52 -7.15 9.78
C SER A 145 -15.24 -7.97 9.90
N ASN A 146 -14.17 -7.58 9.21
CA ASN A 146 -12.94 -8.38 9.09
C ASN A 146 -11.83 -7.95 10.07
N VAL A 147 -12.17 -7.23 11.14
CA VAL A 147 -11.23 -6.96 12.22
C VAL A 147 -11.25 -8.15 13.17
N GLU A 148 -10.76 -9.31 12.69
CA GLU A 148 -10.39 -10.36 13.65
C GLU A 148 -9.22 -9.81 14.47
N GLU A 149 -9.37 -9.80 15.80
CA GLU A 149 -8.46 -9.18 16.77
C GLU A 149 -7.04 -9.78 16.78
N ASN A 150 -6.76 -10.76 15.91
CA ASN A 150 -5.54 -11.57 15.88
C ASN A 150 -4.74 -11.52 14.58
N LEU A 151 -4.98 -10.57 13.68
CA LEU A 151 -4.09 -10.35 12.52
C LEU A 151 -2.76 -9.74 13.00
N GLN A 152 -1.92 -10.54 13.67
CA GLN A 152 -0.49 -10.28 13.86
C GLN A 152 0.28 -10.45 12.54
N LEU A 153 -0.28 -9.93 11.43
CA LEU A 153 0.35 -9.95 10.10
C LEU A 153 1.42 -8.86 9.95
N TYR A 154 1.98 -8.36 11.05
CA TYR A 154 2.80 -7.15 11.04
C TYR A 154 4.13 -7.33 10.29
N GLU A 155 4.59 -8.55 10.01
CA GLU A 155 5.93 -8.76 9.44
C GLU A 155 6.05 -9.92 8.41
N VAL A 156 4.96 -10.45 7.85
CA VAL A 156 5.06 -11.71 7.06
C VAL A 156 5.26 -11.49 5.55
N PHE A 157 5.01 -10.29 5.01
CA PHE A 157 5.10 -10.07 3.55
C PHE A 157 5.77 -8.74 3.22
N ASN A 158 7.10 -8.75 3.13
CA ASN A 158 7.87 -7.62 2.59
C ASN A 158 7.91 -7.60 1.05
N ASP A 159 7.49 -8.71 0.42
CA ASP A 159 7.48 -8.85 -1.04
C ASP A 159 6.07 -8.70 -1.61
N THR A 160 6.00 -8.16 -2.83
CA THR A 160 4.76 -8.10 -3.61
C THR A 160 4.46 -9.50 -4.16
N ALA A 161 3.67 -10.29 -3.44
CA ALA A 161 3.21 -11.60 -3.88
C ALA A 161 1.71 -11.56 -4.24
N ILE A 162 1.34 -12.22 -5.34
CA ILE A 162 -0.06 -12.42 -5.74
C ILE A 162 -0.42 -13.89 -5.48
N HIS A 163 -1.38 -14.10 -4.59
CA HIS A 163 -1.91 -15.43 -4.27
C HIS A 163 -3.33 -15.58 -4.82
N VAL A 164 -3.59 -16.69 -5.49
CA VAL A 164 -4.91 -17.03 -6.04
C VAL A 164 -5.41 -18.29 -5.35
N PHE A 165 -6.55 -18.19 -4.67
CA PHE A 165 -7.19 -19.32 -4.00
C PHE A 165 -8.46 -19.70 -4.75
N HIS A 166 -8.52 -20.93 -5.26
CA HIS A 166 -9.73 -21.46 -5.88
C HIS A 166 -10.74 -21.88 -4.80
N PRO A 167 -11.99 -21.38 -4.81
CA PRO A 167 -13.01 -21.72 -3.81
C PRO A 167 -13.20 -23.22 -3.64
N GLU A 168 -13.25 -23.98 -4.74
CA GLU A 168 -13.40 -25.44 -4.74
C GLU A 168 -12.28 -26.14 -3.96
N ARG A 169 -11.06 -25.61 -4.00
CA ARG A 169 -9.92 -26.15 -3.26
C ARG A 169 -10.00 -25.79 -1.79
N LEU A 170 -10.38 -24.56 -1.46
CA LEU A 170 -10.55 -24.12 -0.08
C LEU A 170 -11.66 -24.91 0.63
N GLU A 171 -12.78 -25.15 -0.05
CA GLU A 171 -13.90 -25.94 0.48
C GLU A 171 -13.56 -27.43 0.65
N SER A 172 -12.58 -27.93 -0.11
CA SER A 172 -12.10 -29.32 0.02
C SER A 172 -11.14 -29.54 1.19
N LEU A 173 -10.69 -28.47 1.86
CA LEU A 173 -9.80 -28.57 3.02
C LEU A 173 -10.55 -29.11 4.23
N TYR A 174 -9.89 -29.96 5.00
CA TYR A 174 -10.44 -30.45 6.27
C TYR A 174 -10.52 -29.30 7.29
N VAL A 175 -11.47 -29.38 8.24
CA VAL A 175 -11.69 -28.36 9.27
C VAL A 175 -10.42 -28.05 10.07
N ASN A 176 -9.61 -29.07 10.34
CA ASN A 176 -8.36 -28.96 11.09
C ASN A 176 -7.18 -28.47 10.25
N PHE A 177 -7.34 -28.23 8.94
CA PHE A 177 -6.24 -27.74 8.09
C PHE A 177 -5.61 -26.45 8.64
N TRP A 178 -6.44 -25.55 9.19
CA TRP A 178 -5.99 -24.29 9.80
C TRP A 178 -5.53 -24.46 11.26
N GLU A 179 -5.81 -25.61 11.87
CA GLU A 179 -5.38 -25.94 13.24
C GLU A 179 -3.97 -26.55 13.24
N ASP A 180 -3.58 -27.20 12.13
CA ASP A 180 -2.25 -27.74 11.89
C ASP A 180 -1.22 -26.60 11.70
N ASN A 181 -0.76 -26.04 12.82
CA ASN A 181 0.20 -24.92 12.88
C ASN A 181 1.58 -25.36 13.36
N ASP A 182 2.03 -26.55 12.94
CA ASP A 182 3.41 -26.97 13.23
C ASP A 182 4.38 -25.91 12.68
N GLU A 183 5.26 -25.42 13.54
CA GLU A 183 6.23 -24.39 13.17
C GLU A 183 7.05 -24.88 11.96
N PRO A 184 7.08 -24.11 10.85
CA PRO A 184 7.83 -24.50 9.67
C PRO A 184 9.31 -24.65 10.04
N LYS A 185 9.88 -25.82 9.69
CA LYS A 185 11.29 -26.11 9.92
C LYS A 185 12.11 -25.56 8.77
N TYR A 186 12.71 -24.40 8.97
CA TYR A 186 13.67 -23.82 8.05
C TYR A 186 15.03 -24.50 8.23
N LEU A 187 15.68 -24.86 7.11
CA LEU A 187 17.07 -25.32 7.16
C LEU A 187 17.99 -24.10 7.33
N ASP A 188 19.20 -24.31 7.85
CA ASP A 188 20.19 -23.21 8.02
C ASP A 188 20.53 -22.49 6.69
N CYS A 189 20.29 -23.14 5.54
CA CYS A 189 20.45 -22.55 4.22
C CYS A 189 19.29 -21.63 3.79
N ASP A 190 18.16 -21.68 4.49
CA ASP A 190 16.96 -20.89 4.19
C ASP A 190 16.92 -19.57 4.96
N LEU A 191 17.91 -19.33 5.83
CA LEU A 191 17.97 -18.18 6.71
C LEU A 191 18.91 -17.10 6.15
N GLU A 192 18.34 -16.11 5.45
CA GLU A 192 19.07 -14.89 5.07
C GLU A 192 19.20 -13.93 6.27
N PHE A 193 20.12 -14.20 7.19
CA PHE A 193 20.43 -13.24 8.25
C PHE A 193 21.48 -12.23 7.79
N ILE A 194 21.10 -10.95 7.75
CA ILE A 194 22.07 -9.85 7.71
C ILE A 194 22.55 -9.61 9.15
N SER A 195 23.63 -10.28 9.57
CA SER A 195 24.31 -9.92 10.80
C SER A 195 25.18 -8.69 10.57
N ASN A 196 24.93 -7.59 11.30
CA ASN A 196 25.94 -6.54 11.45
C ASN A 196 27.11 -7.16 12.20
N LYS A 197 28.26 -7.31 11.53
CA LYS A 197 29.51 -7.67 12.20
C LYS A 197 29.80 -6.60 13.26
N VAL A 198 29.83 -7.04 14.52
CA VAL A 198 30.34 -6.28 15.67
C VAL A 198 31.85 -6.16 15.55
#